data_AF-A0A7W9GVX0-F1
#
_entry.id   AF-A0A7W9GVX0-F1
#
_cell.length_a   1.000
_cell.length_b   1.000
_cell.length_c   1.000
_cell.angle_alpha   90.00
_cell.angle_beta   90.00
_cell.angle_gamma   90.00
#
_symmetry.space_group_name_H-M   'P 1'
#
loop_
_entity.id
_entity.type
_entity.pdbx_description
1 polymer ?
#
loop_
_entity_poly.entity_id
_entity_poly.type
_entity_poly.pdbx_seq_one_letter_code
_entity_poly.pdbx_strand_id
1 'polypeptide(L)'
;MLETILGVGLGAVLTLIVGAIRDRQAQRIRSEERADDRREARRIEERDAIAEVLDAGQVWIPAHQALAGATAVMDYETLTQYGFAGGAGEPRARFARALTIARLVVTEPQLRSVVDQLADAFKKAGGIDAVVKAKDAGSPQQLKSAAVNAMRSTDPAEKKLKELEAAAQRVLLEQPGSMDRPSKPKSDG
;
A
#
# COMPACT_ATOMS: atom_id res chain seq x y z
N MET A 1 11.72 40.72 62.89
CA MET A 1 12.05 39.35 62.41
C MET A 1 10.81 38.68 61.80
N LEU A 2 10.28 39.23 60.71
CA LEU A 2 9.10 38.66 60.01
C LEU A 2 9.30 38.56 58.48
N GLU A 3 10.47 38.96 57.97
CA GLU A 3 10.79 38.89 56.53
C GLU A 3 11.42 37.56 56.11
N THR A 4 11.87 36.73 57.05
CA THR A 4 12.63 35.51 56.73
C THR A 4 11.74 34.28 56.56
N ILE A 5 10.49 34.29 57.05
CA ILE A 5 9.57 33.14 56.97
C ILE A 5 8.79 33.12 55.64
N LEU A 6 8.55 34.29 55.03
CA LEU A 6 7.87 34.39 53.73
C LEU A 6 8.79 34.05 52.54
N GLY A 7 10.09 34.32 52.63
CA GLY A 7 11.04 34.06 51.54
C GLY A 7 11.34 32.57 51.29
N VAL A 8 11.40 31.76 52.34
CA VAL A 8 11.73 30.33 52.25
C VAL A 8 10.54 29.50 51.75
N GLY A 9 9.32 29.84 52.19
CA GLY A 9 8.09 29.18 51.74
C GLY A 9 7.77 29.44 50.27
N LEU A 10 7.94 30.69 49.80
CA LEU A 10 7.68 31.05 48.41
C LEU A 10 8.70 30.42 47.46
N GLY A 11 9.98 30.37 47.85
CA GLY A 11 11.05 29.72 47.07
C GLY A 11 10.80 28.22 46.87
N ALA A 12 10.43 27.50 47.94
CA ALA A 12 10.11 26.07 47.85
C ALA A 12 8.88 25.80 46.95
N VAL A 13 7.84 26.63 47.05
CA VAL A 13 6.64 26.52 46.21
C VAL A 13 6.97 26.80 44.73
N LEU A 14 7.79 27.81 44.44
CA LEU A 14 8.26 28.10 43.07
C LEU A 14 9.08 26.95 42.48
N THR A 15 9.97 26.34 43.26
CA THR A 15 10.75 25.16 42.82
C THR A 15 9.84 23.98 42.49
N LEU A 16 8.81 23.72 43.32
CA LEU A 16 7.83 22.66 43.06
C LEU A 16 7.00 22.93 41.80
N ILE A 17 6.54 24.17 41.60
CA ILE A 17 5.77 24.56 40.40
C ILE A 17 6.63 24.42 39.14
N VAL A 18 7.86 24.92 39.14
CA VAL A 18 8.77 24.80 38.00
C VAL A 18 9.11 23.35 37.70
N GLY A 19 9.35 22.52 38.73
CA GLY A 19 9.55 21.08 38.58
C GLY A 19 8.34 20.40 37.91
N ALA A 20 7.13 20.66 38.40
CA ALA A 20 5.91 20.09 37.85
C ALA A 20 5.65 20.52 36.39
N ILE A 21 5.96 21.78 36.04
CA ILE A 21 5.86 22.27 34.66
C ILE A 21 6.86 21.54 33.75
N ARG A 22 8.12 21.39 34.20
CA ARG A 22 9.17 20.70 33.44
C ARG A 22 8.85 19.23 33.21
N ASP A 23 8.33 18.55 34.23
CA ASP A 23 7.90 17.15 34.12
C ASP A 23 6.72 16.98 33.16
N ARG A 24 5.74 17.90 33.22
CA ARG A 24 4.61 17.89 32.29
C ARG A 24 5.06 18.17 30.85
N GLN A 25 6.04 19.07 30.63
CA GLN A 25 6.62 19.30 29.30
C GLN A 25 7.39 18.07 28.80
N ALA A 26 8.21 17.45 29.65
CA ALA A 26 8.94 16.23 29.29
C ALA A 26 7.99 15.05 28.99
N GLN A 27 6.87 14.94 29.70
CA GLN A 27 5.83 13.95 29.41
C GLN A 27 5.16 14.20 28.05
N ARG A 28 4.88 15.46 27.71
CA ARG A 28 4.31 15.82 26.40
C ARG A 28 5.25 15.49 25.26
N ILE A 29 6.53 15.88 25.35
CA ILE A 29 7.54 15.56 24.33
C ILE A 29 7.63 14.05 24.11
N ARG A 30 7.74 13.25 25.18
CA ARG A 30 7.77 11.78 25.08
C ARG A 30 6.47 11.18 24.52
N SER A 31 5.33 11.85 24.68
CA SER A 31 4.06 11.39 24.12
C SER A 31 3.94 11.68 22.63
N GLU A 32 4.49 12.82 22.20
CA GLU A 32 4.58 13.25 20.81
C GLU A 32 5.58 12.36 20.04
N GLU A 33 6.77 12.13 20.58
CA GLU A 33 7.77 11.20 20.00
C GLU A 33 7.17 9.81 19.74
N ARG A 34 6.49 9.22 20.72
CA ARG A 34 5.81 7.92 20.53
C ARG A 34 4.65 7.98 19.53
N ALA A 35 4.00 9.13 19.40
CA ALA A 35 2.94 9.31 18.42
C ALA A 35 3.53 9.38 17.00
N ASP A 36 4.67 10.06 16.85
CA ASP A 36 5.41 10.16 15.59
C ASP A 36 6.00 8.82 15.18
N ASP A 37 6.60 8.06 16.09
CA ASP A 37 7.10 6.70 15.83
C ASP A 37 5.99 5.79 15.29
N ARG A 38 4.79 5.87 15.88
CA ARG A 38 3.62 5.10 15.41
C ARG A 38 3.08 5.59 14.07
N ARG A 39 3.24 6.87 13.73
CA ARG A 39 2.88 7.39 12.42
C ARG A 39 3.88 6.90 11.37
N GLU A 40 5.16 6.92 11.69
CA GLU A 40 6.21 6.43 10.80
C GLU A 40 6.10 4.93 10.56
N ALA A 41 5.90 4.13 11.61
CA ALA A 41 5.68 2.69 11.46
C ALA A 41 4.50 2.37 10.53
N ARG A 42 3.39 3.11 10.65
CA ARG A 42 2.24 2.97 9.75
C ARG A 42 2.56 3.38 8.32
N ARG A 43 3.29 4.48 8.10
CA ARG A 43 3.73 4.88 6.75
C ARG A 43 4.58 3.81 6.08
N ILE A 44 5.50 3.20 6.82
CA ILE A 44 6.33 2.10 6.31
C ILE A 44 5.44 0.91 5.92
N GLU A 45 4.50 0.53 6.79
CA GLU A 45 3.57 -0.58 6.53
C GLU A 45 2.71 -0.33 5.28
N GLU A 46 2.18 0.89 5.12
CA GLU A 46 1.43 1.28 3.93
C GLU A 46 2.28 1.22 2.67
N ARG A 47 3.51 1.74 2.72
CA ARG A 47 4.44 1.73 1.59
C ARG A 47 4.78 0.30 1.17
N ASP A 48 5.07 -0.57 2.13
CA ASP A 48 5.44 -1.95 1.86
C ASP A 48 4.24 -2.73 1.29
N ALA A 49 3.02 -2.47 1.77
CA ALA A 49 1.80 -3.05 1.21
C ALA A 49 1.53 -2.59 -0.24
N ILE A 50 1.76 -1.31 -0.55
CA ILE A 50 1.65 -0.80 -1.92
C ILE A 50 2.73 -1.39 -2.83
N ALA A 51 3.97 -1.51 -2.35
CA ALA A 51 5.07 -2.11 -3.11
C ALA A 51 4.75 -3.56 -3.50
N GLU A 52 4.19 -4.36 -2.57
CA GLU A 52 3.78 -5.74 -2.87
C GLU A 52 2.65 -5.80 -3.91
N VAL A 53 1.71 -4.84 -3.90
CA VAL A 53 0.66 -4.74 -4.95
C VAL A 53 1.28 -4.44 -6.30
N LEU A 54 2.25 -3.52 -6.36
CA LEU A 54 2.94 -3.16 -7.61
C LEU A 54 3.74 -4.35 -8.16
N ASP A 55 4.57 -4.99 -7.33
CA ASP A 55 5.36 -6.17 -7.72
C ASP A 55 4.47 -7.30 -8.22
N ALA A 56 3.47 -7.69 -7.42
CA ALA A 56 2.57 -8.78 -7.81
C ALA A 56 1.74 -8.44 -9.05
N GLY A 57 1.35 -7.18 -9.24
CA GLY A 57 0.61 -6.70 -10.41
C GLY A 57 1.46 -6.73 -11.69
N GLN A 58 2.73 -6.31 -11.59
CA GLN A 58 3.69 -6.34 -12.70
C GLN A 58 3.99 -7.77 -13.18
N VAL A 59 3.86 -8.77 -12.31
CA VAL A 59 4.00 -10.19 -12.69
C VAL A 59 2.68 -10.75 -13.24
N TRP A 60 1.55 -10.46 -12.57
CA TRP A 60 0.27 -11.05 -12.94
C TRP A 60 -0.27 -10.55 -14.28
N ILE A 61 -0.21 -9.24 -14.57
CA ILE A 61 -0.79 -8.68 -15.80
C ILE A 61 -0.15 -9.30 -17.06
N PRO A 62 1.19 -9.32 -17.21
CA PRO A 62 1.82 -9.94 -18.38
C PRO A 62 1.58 -11.44 -18.44
N ALA A 63 1.59 -12.15 -17.30
CA ALA A 63 1.31 -13.59 -17.27
C ALA A 63 -0.13 -13.89 -17.74
N HIS A 64 -1.10 -13.07 -17.34
CA HIS A 64 -2.48 -13.19 -17.78
C HIS A 64 -2.62 -12.91 -19.28
N GLN A 65 -2.01 -11.82 -19.77
CA GLN A 65 -2.04 -11.47 -21.20
C GLN A 65 -1.34 -12.52 -22.06
N ALA A 66 -0.21 -13.07 -21.60
CA ALA A 66 0.52 -14.13 -22.30
C ALA A 66 -0.31 -15.42 -22.37
N LEU A 67 -0.93 -15.83 -21.26
CA LEU A 67 -1.82 -17.00 -21.25
C LEU A 67 -3.00 -16.79 -22.21
N ALA A 68 -3.67 -15.63 -22.11
CA ALA A 68 -4.81 -15.31 -22.95
C ALA A 68 -4.41 -15.24 -24.44
N GLY A 69 -3.27 -14.63 -24.76
CA GLY A 69 -2.71 -14.60 -26.12
C GLY A 69 -2.37 -15.99 -26.64
N ALA A 70 -1.72 -16.84 -25.83
CA ALA A 70 -1.41 -18.21 -26.20
C ALA A 70 -2.69 -19.01 -26.48
N THR A 71 -3.75 -18.87 -25.66
CA THR A 71 -5.08 -19.48 -25.92
C THR A 71 -5.79 -18.95 -27.16
N ALA A 72 -5.42 -17.78 -27.69
CA ALA A 72 -6.02 -17.27 -28.92
C ALA A 72 -5.40 -17.91 -30.19
N VAL A 73 -4.16 -18.39 -30.11
CA VAL A 73 -3.36 -18.82 -31.27
C VAL A 73 -3.10 -20.33 -31.27
N MET A 74 -2.88 -20.93 -30.10
CA MET A 74 -2.55 -22.35 -29.95
C MET A 74 -3.79 -23.19 -29.63
N ASP A 75 -3.81 -24.42 -30.11
CA ASP A 75 -4.79 -25.40 -29.65
C ASP A 75 -4.50 -25.83 -28.20
N TYR A 76 -5.52 -26.42 -27.57
CA TYR A 76 -5.47 -26.79 -26.17
C TYR A 76 -4.39 -27.83 -25.86
N GLU A 77 -4.21 -28.82 -26.74
CA GLU A 77 -3.24 -29.91 -26.56
C GLU A 77 -1.82 -29.34 -26.45
N THR A 78 -1.49 -28.41 -27.33
CA THR A 78 -0.23 -27.65 -27.32
C THR A 78 -0.05 -26.86 -26.01
N LEU A 79 -1.07 -26.15 -25.54
CA LEU A 79 -0.99 -25.36 -24.30
C LEU A 79 -0.77 -26.22 -23.05
N THR A 80 -1.41 -27.40 -22.98
CA THR A 80 -1.16 -28.36 -21.90
C THR A 80 0.24 -28.96 -21.95
N GLN A 81 0.75 -29.29 -23.15
CA GLN A 81 2.10 -29.82 -23.31
C GLN A 81 3.18 -28.82 -22.87
N TYR A 82 2.94 -27.53 -23.05
CA TYR A 82 3.82 -26.46 -22.57
C TYR A 82 3.61 -26.06 -21.09
N GLY A 83 2.76 -26.78 -20.33
CA GLY A 83 2.59 -26.54 -18.88
C GLY A 83 1.78 -25.30 -18.51
N PHE A 84 1.10 -24.65 -19.46
CA PHE A 84 0.36 -23.40 -19.23
C PHE A 84 -0.88 -23.55 -18.34
N ALA A 85 -1.39 -24.77 -18.14
CA ALA A 85 -2.57 -25.04 -17.33
C ALA A 85 -2.43 -24.69 -15.83
N GLY A 86 -1.20 -24.47 -15.32
CA GLY A 86 -0.94 -24.12 -13.91
C GLY A 86 -0.30 -22.75 -13.66
N GLY A 87 0.30 -22.11 -14.68
CA GLY A 87 1.25 -21.01 -14.47
C GLY A 87 0.66 -19.65 -14.06
N ALA A 88 -0.57 -19.32 -14.47
CA ALA A 88 -1.19 -18.03 -14.15
C ALA A 88 -1.90 -18.01 -12.78
N GLY A 89 -2.11 -19.17 -12.16
CA GLY A 89 -2.85 -19.30 -10.89
C GLY A 89 -2.10 -18.70 -9.70
N GLU A 90 -0.79 -18.95 -9.62
CA GLU A 90 0.06 -18.44 -8.54
C GLU A 90 0.25 -16.92 -8.59
N PRO A 91 0.61 -16.30 -9.75
CA PRO A 91 0.63 -14.85 -9.89
C PRO A 91 -0.71 -14.19 -9.54
N ARG A 92 -1.83 -14.78 -9.97
CA ARG A 92 -3.17 -14.28 -9.65
C ARG A 92 -3.46 -14.33 -8.16
N ALA A 93 -3.12 -15.43 -7.50
CA ALA A 93 -3.32 -15.58 -6.06
C ALA A 93 -2.44 -14.62 -5.26
N ARG A 94 -1.18 -14.42 -5.67
CA ARG A 94 -0.28 -13.45 -5.05
C ARG A 94 -0.83 -12.03 -5.18
N PHE A 95 -1.25 -11.62 -6.37
CA PHE A 95 -1.81 -10.29 -6.59
C PHE A 95 -3.12 -10.07 -5.80
N ALA A 96 -4.00 -11.07 -5.75
CA ALA A 96 -5.21 -11.01 -4.92
C ALA A 96 -4.92 -10.85 -3.43
N ARG A 97 -3.89 -11.55 -2.91
CA ARG A 97 -3.43 -11.40 -1.52
C ARG A 97 -2.88 -10.01 -1.26
N ALA A 98 -2.00 -9.51 -2.14
CA ALA A 98 -1.43 -8.17 -2.04
C ALA A 98 -2.52 -7.10 -1.98
N LEU A 99 -3.51 -7.16 -2.88
CA LEU A 99 -4.66 -6.25 -2.88
C LEU A 99 -5.47 -6.33 -1.58
N THR A 100 -5.66 -7.53 -1.03
CA THR A 100 -6.39 -7.70 0.24
C THR A 100 -5.64 -7.04 1.39
N ILE A 101 -4.33 -7.25 1.48
CA ILE A 101 -3.47 -6.65 2.50
C ILE A 101 -3.46 -5.12 2.37
N ALA A 102 -3.26 -4.59 1.16
CA ALA A 102 -3.28 -3.15 0.93
C ALA A 102 -4.62 -2.51 1.31
N ARG A 103 -5.76 -3.19 1.08
CA ARG A 103 -7.09 -2.73 1.54
C ARG A 103 -7.29 -2.82 3.06
N LEU A 104 -6.40 -3.46 3.81
CA LEU A 104 -6.46 -3.45 5.27
C LEU A 104 -5.52 -2.39 5.84
N VAL A 105 -4.34 -2.24 5.23
CA VAL A 105 -3.25 -1.41 5.74
C VAL A 105 -3.34 0.04 5.27
N VAL A 106 -3.70 0.27 4.00
CA VAL A 106 -3.68 1.61 3.40
C VAL A 106 -4.85 2.44 3.93
N THR A 107 -4.50 3.46 4.72
CA THR A 107 -5.43 4.44 5.30
C THR A 107 -5.45 5.75 4.54
N GLU A 108 -4.37 6.10 3.83
CA GLU A 108 -4.31 7.31 3.01
C GLU A 108 -5.41 7.31 1.93
N PRO A 109 -6.36 8.27 1.96
CA PRO A 109 -7.56 8.23 1.12
C PRO A 109 -7.28 8.16 -0.39
N GLN A 110 -6.23 8.85 -0.87
CA GLN A 110 -5.88 8.85 -2.29
C GLN A 110 -5.40 7.47 -2.74
N LEU A 111 -4.47 6.88 -2.01
CA LEU A 111 -3.96 5.53 -2.28
C LEU A 111 -5.07 4.49 -2.14
N ARG A 112 -5.88 4.62 -1.08
CA ARG A 112 -6.98 3.71 -0.80
C ARG A 112 -7.99 3.64 -1.94
N SER A 113 -8.40 4.80 -2.46
CA SER A 113 -9.31 4.89 -3.60
C SER A 113 -8.76 4.16 -4.83
N VAL A 114 -7.47 4.33 -5.14
CA VAL A 114 -6.85 3.67 -6.29
C VAL A 114 -6.72 2.16 -6.07
N VAL A 115 -6.36 1.71 -4.86
CA VAL A 115 -6.30 0.28 -4.51
C VAL A 115 -7.68 -0.39 -4.64
N ASP A 116 -8.74 0.26 -4.17
CA ASP A 116 -10.11 -0.26 -4.30
C ASP A 116 -10.53 -0.37 -5.78
N GLN A 117 -10.23 0.65 -6.58
CA GLN A 117 -10.49 0.64 -8.03
C GLN A 117 -9.68 -0.44 -8.76
N LEU A 118 -8.42 -0.66 -8.37
CA LEU A 118 -7.57 -1.72 -8.90
C LEU A 118 -8.13 -3.11 -8.55
N ALA A 119 -8.62 -3.30 -7.32
CA ALA A 119 -9.24 -4.55 -6.90
C ALA A 119 -10.50 -4.86 -7.71
N ASP A 120 -11.31 -3.86 -8.03
CA ASP A 120 -12.49 -4.05 -8.87
C ASP A 120 -12.13 -4.31 -10.35
N ALA A 121 -11.09 -3.67 -10.86
CA ALA A 121 -10.55 -3.98 -12.18
C ALA A 121 -10.01 -5.43 -12.23
N PHE A 122 -9.28 -5.87 -11.21
CA PHE A 122 -8.77 -7.23 -11.08
C PHE A 122 -9.89 -8.30 -11.05
N LYS A 123 -10.98 -8.04 -10.33
CA LYS A 123 -12.16 -8.95 -10.33
C LYS A 123 -12.76 -9.07 -11.72
N LYS A 124 -12.91 -7.95 -12.44
CA LYS A 124 -13.46 -7.91 -13.81
C LYS A 124 -12.52 -8.58 -14.81
N ALA A 125 -11.21 -8.53 -14.57
CA ALA A 125 -10.19 -9.21 -15.35
C ALA A 125 -10.13 -10.74 -15.11
N GLY A 126 -11.04 -11.33 -14.33
CA GLY A 126 -11.15 -12.76 -14.09
C GLY A 126 -11.48 -13.63 -15.31
N GLY A 127 -11.29 -13.14 -16.53
CA GLY A 127 -11.66 -13.80 -17.80
C GLY A 127 -11.03 -15.17 -18.05
N ILE A 128 -9.98 -15.57 -17.31
CA ILE A 128 -9.44 -16.94 -17.37
C ILE A 128 -10.50 -17.97 -17.00
N ASP A 129 -11.40 -17.69 -16.05
CA ASP A 129 -12.47 -18.63 -15.71
C ASP A 129 -13.45 -18.82 -16.88
N ALA A 130 -13.63 -17.79 -17.72
CA ALA A 130 -14.42 -17.88 -18.94
C ALA A 130 -13.66 -18.65 -20.05
N VAL A 131 -12.34 -18.54 -20.13
CA VAL A 131 -11.49 -19.35 -21.02
C VAL A 131 -11.54 -20.84 -20.62
N VAL A 132 -11.48 -21.14 -19.32
CA VAL A 132 -11.62 -22.50 -18.77
C VAL A 132 -13.03 -23.06 -19.02
N LYS A 133 -14.08 -22.26 -18.83
CA LYS A 133 -15.45 -22.71 -19.16
C LYS A 133 -15.67 -22.93 -20.66
N ALA A 134 -15.13 -22.06 -21.51
CA ALA A 134 -15.20 -22.22 -22.97
C ALA A 134 -14.42 -23.47 -23.45
N LYS A 135 -13.34 -23.83 -22.74
CA LYS A 135 -12.63 -25.10 -22.92
C LYS A 135 -13.54 -26.29 -22.61
N ASP A 136 -14.17 -26.30 -21.44
CA ASP A 136 -15.03 -27.42 -21.02
C ASP A 136 -16.23 -27.61 -21.96
N ALA A 137 -16.67 -26.53 -22.62
CA ALA A 137 -17.71 -26.56 -23.64
C ALA A 137 -17.26 -27.09 -25.02
N GLY A 138 -15.95 -27.27 -25.25
CA GLY A 138 -15.40 -27.87 -26.47
C GLY A 138 -15.57 -27.04 -27.75
N SER A 139 -15.82 -25.73 -27.64
CA SER A 139 -16.04 -24.85 -28.80
C SER A 139 -14.81 -23.98 -29.10
N PRO A 140 -14.08 -24.23 -30.21
CA PRO A 140 -12.89 -23.46 -30.58
C PRO A 140 -13.18 -21.97 -30.82
N GLN A 141 -14.36 -21.63 -31.36
CA GLN A 141 -14.78 -20.25 -31.54
C GLN A 141 -14.97 -19.53 -30.19
N GLN A 142 -15.65 -20.17 -29.23
CA GLN A 142 -15.91 -19.60 -27.91
C GLN A 142 -14.61 -19.43 -27.12
N LEU A 143 -13.68 -20.38 -27.26
CA LEU A 143 -12.34 -20.29 -26.68
C LEU A 143 -11.58 -19.06 -27.17
N LYS A 144 -11.51 -18.85 -28.48
CA LYS A 144 -10.84 -17.67 -29.07
C LYS A 144 -11.50 -16.36 -28.63
N SER A 145 -12.83 -16.30 -28.64
CA SER A 145 -13.55 -15.11 -28.17
C SER A 145 -13.31 -14.84 -26.68
N ALA A 146 -13.30 -15.88 -25.83
CA ALA A 146 -13.01 -15.76 -24.41
C ALA A 146 -11.57 -15.28 -24.16
N ALA A 147 -10.60 -15.79 -24.91
CA ALA A 147 -9.20 -15.41 -24.83
C ALA A 147 -8.98 -13.93 -25.20
N VAL A 148 -9.56 -13.47 -26.31
CA VAL A 148 -9.50 -12.07 -26.74
C VAL A 148 -10.17 -11.14 -25.71
N ASN A 149 -11.30 -11.55 -25.14
CA ASN A 149 -11.98 -10.79 -24.10
C ASN A 149 -11.17 -10.76 -22.80
N ALA A 150 -10.50 -11.86 -22.43
CA ALA A 150 -9.62 -11.91 -21.27
C ALA A 150 -8.44 -10.95 -21.41
N MET A 151 -7.78 -10.90 -22.58
CA MET A 151 -6.73 -9.91 -22.87
C MET A 151 -7.21 -8.47 -22.63
N ARG A 152 -8.31 -8.08 -23.29
CA ARG A 152 -8.89 -6.72 -23.15
C ARG A 152 -9.38 -6.40 -21.75
N SER A 153 -9.74 -7.42 -20.96
CA SER A 153 -10.22 -7.23 -19.59
C SER A 153 -9.10 -6.82 -18.63
N THR A 154 -7.83 -6.94 -19.01
CA THR A 154 -6.68 -6.52 -18.20
C THR A 154 -6.30 -5.05 -18.35
N ASP A 155 -6.65 -4.40 -19.46
CA ASP A 155 -6.32 -2.98 -19.73
C ASP A 155 -6.73 -2.03 -18.58
N PRO A 156 -7.94 -2.17 -17.98
CA PRO A 156 -8.32 -1.36 -16.84
C PRO A 156 -7.45 -1.60 -15.60
N ALA A 157 -7.03 -2.85 -15.36
CA ALA A 157 -6.17 -3.19 -14.22
C ALA A 157 -4.75 -2.65 -14.43
N GLU A 158 -4.22 -2.72 -15.64
CA GLU A 158 -2.92 -2.14 -15.99
C GLU A 158 -2.91 -0.62 -15.82
N LYS A 159 -3.97 0.04 -16.30
CA LYS A 159 -4.13 1.49 -16.11
C LYS A 159 -4.16 1.85 -14.62
N LYS A 160 -4.93 1.12 -13.81
CA LYS A 160 -5.02 1.36 -12.37
C LYS A 160 -3.73 1.04 -11.62
N LEU A 161 -2.94 0.06 -12.09
CA LEU A 161 -1.64 -0.23 -11.51
C LEU A 161 -0.66 0.94 -11.74
N LYS A 162 -0.66 1.54 -12.93
CA LYS A 162 0.14 2.75 -13.24
C LYS A 162 -0.33 3.98 -12.47
N GLU A 163 -1.65 4.15 -12.32
CA GLU A 163 -2.20 5.22 -11.47
C GLU A 163 -1.79 5.03 -10.00
N LEU A 164 -1.75 3.78 -9.52
CA LEU A 164 -1.31 3.46 -8.15
C LEU A 164 0.16 3.79 -7.97
N GLU A 165 1.01 3.43 -8.93
CA GLU A 165 2.43 3.77 -8.92
C GLU A 165 2.64 5.30 -8.88
N ALA A 166 1.94 6.05 -9.73
CA ALA A 166 2.03 7.51 -9.74
C ALA A 166 1.53 8.14 -8.43
N ALA A 167 0.43 7.61 -7.86
CA ALA A 167 -0.09 8.07 -6.57
C ALA A 167 0.89 7.74 -5.42
N ALA A 168 1.48 6.55 -5.42
CA ALA A 168 2.48 6.12 -4.46
C ALA A 168 3.72 7.02 -4.52
N GLN A 169 4.20 7.37 -5.71
CA GLN A 169 5.32 8.29 -5.87
C GLN A 169 5.03 9.67 -5.26
N ARG A 170 3.85 10.24 -5.51
CA ARG A 170 3.46 11.55 -4.94
C ARG A 170 3.29 11.51 -3.43
N VAL A 171 2.61 10.50 -2.92
CA VAL A 171 2.20 10.43 -1.52
C VAL A 171 3.34 9.93 -0.63
N LEU A 172 4.11 8.94 -1.10
CA LEU A 172 5.09 8.22 -0.29
C LEU A 172 6.54 8.63 -0.58
N LEU A 173 6.83 9.30 -1.70
CA LEU A 173 8.18 9.81 -2.02
C LEU A 173 8.32 11.34 -1.92
N GLU A 174 7.25 12.14 -2.08
CA GLU A 174 7.30 13.61 -2.01
C GLU A 174 7.04 14.21 -0.61
N GLN A 175 7.12 13.44 0.48
CA GLN A 175 7.27 14.03 1.81
C GLN A 175 8.75 14.00 2.24
N PRO A 176 9.57 15.00 1.85
CA PRO A 176 10.83 15.21 2.51
C PRO A 176 10.52 15.50 3.98
N GLY A 177 11.27 14.87 4.87
CA GLY A 177 11.37 15.33 6.25
C GLY A 177 11.82 16.80 6.24
N SER A 178 10.86 17.73 6.26
CA SER A 178 11.07 19.11 6.67
C SER A 178 11.31 19.09 8.19
N MET A 179 12.47 18.57 8.60
CA MET A 179 13.07 18.99 9.86
C MET A 179 13.80 20.31 9.59
N ASP A 180 13.04 21.36 9.30
CA ASP A 180 13.39 22.67 9.85
C ASP A 180 13.21 22.53 11.36
N ARG A 181 14.25 21.98 12.01
CA ARG A 181 14.39 22.12 13.45
C ARG A 181 14.64 23.61 13.68
N PRO A 182 13.80 24.34 14.41
CA PRO A 182 14.22 25.64 14.91
C PRO A 182 15.48 25.40 15.75
N SER A 183 16.60 25.92 15.26
CA SER A 183 17.87 25.93 15.97
C SER A 183 17.62 26.49 17.37
N LYS A 184 17.96 25.72 18.41
CA LYS A 184 17.93 26.19 19.81
C LYS A 184 18.55 27.58 19.89
N PRO A 185 17.97 28.52 20.67
CA PRO A 185 18.67 29.77 20.97
C PRO A 185 19.97 29.42 21.69
N LYS A 186 21.09 29.97 21.20
CA LYS A 186 22.37 29.93 21.91
C LYS A 186 22.16 30.58 23.28
N SER A 187 22.41 29.82 24.33
CA SER A 187 22.57 30.34 25.67
C SER A 187 23.96 30.96 25.74
N ASP A 188 24.07 32.26 25.51
CA ASP A 188 25.27 33.00 25.90
C ASP A 188 25.15 33.31 27.39
N GLY A 189 26.00 32.65 28.18
CA GLY A 189 26.23 32.86 29.59
C GLY A 189 27.68 32.51 29.91
#